data_AF-A0A1H5UV97-F1
#
_entry.id   AF-A0A1H5UV97-F1
#
_cell.length_a   1.000
_cell.length_b   1.000
_cell.length_c   1.000
_cell.angle_alpha   90.00
_cell.angle_beta   90.00
_cell.angle_gamma   90.00
#
_symmetry.space_group_name_H-M   'P 1'
#
loop_
_entity.id
_entity.type
_entity.pdbx_description
1 polymer ?
#
loop_
_entity_poly.entity_id
_entity_poly.type
_entity_poly.pdbx_seq_one_letter_code
_entity_poly.pdbx_strand_id
1 'polypeptide(L)'
;MLVSAHLLEDSVSKRVVDLAFLSFLVLYSDETLQEFESVLLRSKFDRYSPIDKRKDAISYFSKIAIPTKVRSSFQICRDSKDDKYLQLAFDGYADFLITGDQDLLVLNPFHGIRILSPAEFLFILEN
;
A
#
# COMPACT_ATOMS: atom_id res chain seq x y z
N MET A 1 3.86 4.73 -2.39
CA MET A 1 2.55 5.42 -2.26
C MET A 1 2.21 5.74 -0.80
N LEU A 2 2.14 4.75 0.09
CA LEU A 2 1.66 4.93 1.48
C LEU A 2 2.47 5.97 2.28
N VAL A 3 3.80 6.00 2.13
CA VAL A 3 4.66 6.98 2.81
C VAL A 3 4.36 8.41 2.37
N SER A 4 4.22 8.67 1.06
CA SER A 4 3.91 10.02 0.59
C SER A 4 2.50 10.46 0.96
N ALA A 5 1.53 9.55 1.03
CA ALA A 5 0.19 9.85 1.53
C ALA A 5 0.23 10.41 2.96
N HIS A 6 1.04 9.83 3.85
CA HIS A 6 1.14 10.26 5.25
C HIS A 6 2.04 11.48 5.49
N LEU A 7 2.72 11.98 4.45
CA LEU A 7 3.62 13.13 4.56
C LEU A 7 3.14 14.35 3.76
N LEU A 8 2.28 14.16 2.76
CA LEU A 8 1.85 15.19 1.82
C LEU A 8 0.33 15.19 1.68
N GLU A 9 -0.34 16.14 2.35
CA GLU A 9 -1.80 16.25 2.41
C GLU A 9 -2.46 16.43 1.03
N ASP A 10 -1.86 17.21 0.12
CA ASP A 10 -2.44 17.49 -1.20
C ASP A 10 -1.90 16.57 -2.32
N SER A 11 -1.52 15.34 -1.98
CA SER A 11 -0.93 14.40 -2.95
C SER A 11 -1.96 13.43 -3.56
N VAL A 12 -1.69 12.97 -4.79
CA VAL A 12 -2.42 11.86 -5.42
C VAL A 12 -2.44 10.62 -4.51
N SER A 13 -1.31 10.33 -3.84
CA SER A 13 -1.24 9.23 -2.87
C SER A 13 -2.22 9.40 -1.70
N LYS A 14 -2.35 10.62 -1.16
CA LYS A 14 -3.27 10.90 -0.05
C LYS A 14 -4.72 10.67 -0.47
N ARG A 15 -5.11 11.20 -1.64
CA ARG A 15 -6.44 10.98 -2.22
C ARG A 15 -6.76 9.50 -2.41
N VAL A 16 -5.81 8.72 -2.93
CA VAL A 16 -5.98 7.26 -3.09
C VAL A 16 -6.17 6.57 -1.75
N VAL A 17 -5.35 6.89 -0.75
CA VAL A 17 -5.44 6.26 0.58
C VAL A 17 -6.75 6.62 1.27
N ASP A 18 -7.17 7.89 1.20
CA ASP A 18 -8.44 8.34 1.77
C ASP A 18 -9.63 7.61 1.13
N LEU A 19 -9.65 7.53 -0.20
CA LEU A 19 -10.69 6.81 -0.94
C LEU A 19 -10.68 5.32 -0.64
N ALA A 20 -9.50 4.71 -0.53
CA ALA A 20 -9.35 3.31 -0.17
C ALA A 20 -9.95 3.02 1.21
N PHE A 21 -9.68 3.85 2.23
CA PHE A 21 -10.27 3.68 3.56
C PHE A 21 -11.74 4.06 3.65
N LEU A 22 -12.24 4.93 2.77
CA LEU A 22 -13.65 5.30 2.74
C LEU A 22 -14.53 4.23 2.09
N SER A 23 -14.02 3.51 1.10
CA SER A 23 -14.83 2.69 0.20
C SER A 23 -14.41 1.21 0.14
N PHE A 24 -13.27 0.84 0.71
CA PHE A 24 -12.71 -0.50 0.60
C PHE A 24 -12.16 -1.02 1.93
N LEU A 25 -11.91 -2.33 1.96
CA LEU A 25 -11.11 -2.96 3.00
C LEU A 25 -9.64 -2.85 2.62
N VAL A 26 -8.86 -2.12 3.43
CA VAL A 26 -7.41 -2.01 3.23
C VAL A 26 -6.73 -3.15 3.97
N LEU A 27 -5.91 -3.93 3.27
CA LEU A 27 -5.22 -5.08 3.84
C LEU A 27 -3.77 -4.74 4.20
N TYR A 28 -3.24 -5.40 5.23
CA TYR A 28 -1.80 -5.42 5.50
C TYR A 28 -1.35 -6.80 6.00
N SER A 29 -0.11 -7.16 5.73
CA SER A 29 0.63 -8.24 6.41
C SER A 29 1.72 -7.68 7.30
N ASP A 30 2.25 -8.49 8.21
CA ASP A 30 3.38 -8.12 9.07
C ASP A 30 4.57 -7.57 8.25
N GLU A 31 4.92 -8.21 7.13
CA GLU A 31 6.03 -7.76 6.28
C GLU A 31 5.76 -6.40 5.61
N THR A 32 4.54 -6.17 5.14
CA THR A 32 4.18 -4.88 4.51
C THR A 32 4.09 -3.74 5.54
N LEU A 33 3.64 -4.04 6.76
CA LEU A 33 3.62 -3.08 7.86
C LEU A 33 5.06 -2.74 8.30
N GLN A 34 5.92 -3.75 8.46
CA GLN A 34 7.34 -3.53 8.78
C GLN A 34 8.05 -2.70 7.72
N GLU A 35 7.80 -2.95 6.43
CA GLU A 35 8.33 -2.12 5.35
C GLU A 35 7.87 -0.67 5.51
N PHE A 36 6.56 -0.47 5.71
CA PHE A 36 5.99 0.86 5.89
C PHE A 36 6.61 1.60 7.07
N GLU A 37 6.73 0.95 8.23
CA GLU A 37 7.39 1.50 9.42
C GLU A 37 8.85 1.86 9.15
N SER A 38 9.61 0.93 8.54
CA SER A 38 11.04 1.11 8.26
C SER A 38 11.32 2.29 7.32
N VAL A 39 10.36 2.62 6.45
CA VAL A 39 10.47 3.75 5.54
C VAL A 39 9.97 5.02 6.22
N LEU A 40 8.76 5.01 6.77
CA LEU A 40 8.13 6.20 7.31
C LEU A 40 8.92 6.78 8.48
N LEU A 41 9.59 5.96 9.30
CA LEU A 41 10.37 6.40 10.46
C LEU A 41 11.79 6.90 10.14
N ARG A 42 12.22 6.93 8.88
CA ARG A 42 13.56 7.44 8.51
C ARG A 42 13.70 8.94 8.86
N SER A 43 14.85 9.33 9.41
CA SER A 43 15.12 10.71 9.86
C SER A 43 15.05 11.75 8.73
N LYS A 44 15.30 11.34 7.48
CA LYS A 44 15.14 12.23 6.31
C LYS A 44 13.72 12.81 6.17
N PHE A 45 12.72 12.20 6.82
CA PHE A 45 11.34 12.67 6.81
C PHE A 45 10.98 13.61 7.98
N ASP A 46 11.90 13.88 8.90
CA ASP A 46 11.69 14.79 10.04
C ASP A 46 11.32 16.21 9.58
N ARG A 47 11.81 16.61 8.39
CA ARG A 47 11.48 17.90 7.75
C ARG A 47 10.03 18.02 7.26
N TYR A 48 9.32 16.90 7.14
CA TYR A 48 7.92 16.88 6.68
C TYR A 48 6.96 16.64 7.84
N SER A 49 7.32 15.74 8.77
CA SER A 49 6.47 15.42 9.92
C SER A 49 7.29 14.93 11.12
N PRO A 50 7.01 15.41 12.35
CA PRO A 50 7.61 14.90 13.58
C PRO A 50 7.51 13.37 13.70
N ILE A 51 8.52 12.75 14.33
CA ILE A 51 8.57 11.30 14.50
C ILE A 51 7.36 10.75 15.26
N ASP A 52 6.87 11.45 16.29
CA ASP A 52 5.74 11.00 17.09
C ASP A 52 4.45 10.99 16.27
N LYS A 53 4.20 12.02 15.45
CA LYS A 53 3.06 12.04 14.51
C LYS A 53 3.11 10.88 13.51
N ARG A 54 4.29 10.50 13.03
CA ARG A 54 4.45 9.35 12.12
C ARG A 54 4.21 8.02 12.82
N LYS A 55 4.64 7.88 14.07
CA LYS A 55 4.32 6.70 14.91
C LYS A 55 2.82 6.60 15.16
N ASP A 56 2.16 7.72 15.45
CA ASP A 56 0.70 7.76 15.61
C ASP A 56 -0.01 7.34 14.32
N ALA A 57 0.47 7.80 13.16
CA ALA A 57 -0.07 7.40 11.86
C ALA A 57 0.08 5.89 11.59
N ILE A 58 1.23 5.29 11.90
CA ILE A 58 1.45 3.83 11.82
C ILE A 58 0.47 3.10 12.75
N SER A 59 0.35 3.54 14.00
CA SER A 59 -0.55 2.92 14.98
C SER A 59 -2.01 3.04 14.57
N TYR A 60 -2.40 4.17 13.98
CA TYR A 60 -3.74 4.37 13.48
C TYR A 60 -4.02 3.47 12.27
N PHE A 61 -3.10 3.42 11.29
CA PHE A 61 -3.19 2.56 10.13
C PHE A 61 -3.43 1.09 10.51
N SER A 62 -2.61 0.52 11.40
CA SER A 62 -2.75 -0.89 11.80
C SER A 62 -4.01 -1.19 12.63
N LYS A 63 -4.64 -0.17 13.23
CA LYS A 63 -5.93 -0.32 13.92
C LYS A 63 -7.12 -0.36 12.96
N ILE A 64 -7.04 0.30 11.82
CA ILE A 64 -8.16 0.43 10.88
C ILE A 64 -8.04 -0.47 9.65
N ALA A 65 -6.82 -0.87 9.27
CA ALA A 65 -6.57 -1.82 8.21
C ALA A 65 -6.75 -3.26 8.70
N ILE A 66 -7.02 -4.19 7.78
CA ILE A 66 -7.30 -5.59 8.06
C ILE A 66 -5.98 -6.40 8.06
N PRO A 67 -5.56 -6.97 9.21
CA PRO A 67 -4.42 -7.87 9.23
C PRO A 67 -4.74 -9.14 8.44
N THR A 68 -3.85 -9.49 7.53
CA THR A 68 -4.00 -10.63 6.64
C THR A 68 -2.76 -11.50 6.71
N LYS A 69 -2.98 -12.79 6.96
CA LYS A 69 -1.90 -13.78 7.05
C LYS A 69 -1.53 -14.27 5.65
N VAL A 70 -0.30 -13.96 5.24
CA VAL A 70 0.30 -14.49 4.02
C VAL A 70 0.71 -15.95 4.24
N ARG A 71 0.34 -16.82 3.31
CA ARG A 71 0.61 -18.27 3.30
C ARG A 71 1.19 -18.73 1.97
N SER A 72 0.86 -18.03 0.89
CA SER A 72 1.45 -18.21 -0.42
C SER A 72 2.95 -17.90 -0.39
N SER A 73 3.71 -18.61 -1.21
CA SER A 73 5.15 -18.45 -1.34
C SER A 73 5.51 -18.68 -2.80
N PHE A 74 5.29 -17.64 -3.59
CA PHE A 74 5.67 -17.59 -4.99
C PHE A 74 6.65 -16.43 -5.21
N GLN A 75 7.49 -16.58 -6.23
CA GLN A 75 8.47 -15.59 -6.66
C GLN A 75 8.21 -15.25 -8.12
N ILE A 76 7.60 -14.09 -8.35
CA ILE A 76 7.13 -13.63 -9.67
C ILE A 76 7.83 -12.32 -10.04
N CYS A 77 8.03 -11.44 -9.05
CA CYS A 77 8.70 -10.17 -9.23
C CYS A 77 10.18 -10.36 -9.58
N ARG A 78 10.74 -9.39 -10.31
CA ARG A 78 12.19 -9.35 -10.57
C ARG A 78 12.98 -9.11 -9.28
N ASP A 79 12.50 -8.20 -8.44
CA ASP A 79 12.94 -8.08 -7.05
C ASP A 79 12.02 -8.92 -6.17
N SER A 80 12.56 -9.98 -5.56
CA SER A 80 11.79 -10.89 -4.72
C SER A 80 11.24 -10.23 -3.45
N LYS A 81 11.72 -9.02 -3.10
CA LYS A 81 11.16 -8.25 -1.99
C LYS A 81 9.78 -7.70 -2.29
N ASP A 82 9.40 -7.54 -3.56
CA ASP A 82 8.10 -7.01 -3.95
C ASP A 82 7.02 -8.09 -4.03
N ASP A 83 7.39 -9.37 -4.08
CA ASP A 83 6.45 -10.48 -4.08
C ASP A 83 5.49 -10.44 -2.87
N LYS A 84 5.94 -9.90 -1.73
CA LYS A 84 5.10 -9.75 -0.53
C LYS A 84 3.80 -8.97 -0.77
N TYR A 85 3.79 -8.03 -1.72
CA TYR A 85 2.58 -7.29 -2.07
C TYR A 85 1.59 -8.13 -2.89
N LEU A 86 2.10 -8.93 -3.83
CA LEU A 86 1.30 -9.85 -4.62
C LEU A 86 0.76 -10.99 -3.75
N GLN A 87 1.59 -11.54 -2.87
CA GLN A 87 1.21 -12.58 -1.91
C GLN A 87 0.14 -12.09 -0.94
N LEU A 88 0.29 -10.87 -0.40
CA LEU A 88 -0.75 -10.24 0.42
C LEU A 88 -2.05 -10.06 -0.36
N ALA A 89 -1.99 -9.52 -1.57
CA ALA A 89 -3.19 -9.31 -2.38
C ALA A 89 -3.88 -10.65 -2.73
N PHE A 90 -3.09 -11.69 -3.03
CA PHE A 90 -3.57 -13.03 -3.34
C PHE A 90 -4.23 -13.72 -2.15
N ASP A 91 -3.53 -13.85 -1.02
CA ASP A 91 -4.07 -14.52 0.18
C ASP A 91 -5.18 -13.71 0.87
N GLY A 92 -5.19 -12.40 0.64
CA GLY A 92 -6.22 -11.48 1.10
C GLY A 92 -7.45 -11.40 0.20
N TYR A 93 -7.45 -12.08 -0.96
CA TYR A 93 -8.52 -12.01 -1.96
C TYR A 93 -8.84 -10.56 -2.38
N ALA A 94 -7.80 -9.73 -2.54
CA ALA A 94 -7.98 -8.32 -2.87
C ALA A 94 -8.52 -8.15 -4.30
N ASP A 95 -9.48 -7.26 -4.49
CA ASP A 95 -9.94 -6.88 -5.84
C ASP A 95 -8.89 -6.02 -6.59
N PHE A 96 -8.07 -5.30 -5.83
CA PHE A 96 -7.11 -4.34 -6.33
C PHE A 96 -5.76 -4.37 -5.60
N LEU A 97 -4.69 -4.12 -6.34
CA LEU A 97 -3.39 -3.72 -5.81
C LEU A 97 -3.02 -2.37 -6.42
N ILE A 98 -2.89 -1.34 -5.59
CA ILE A 98 -2.57 0.01 -6.07
C ILE A 98 -1.09 0.30 -5.88
N THR A 99 -0.36 0.54 -6.97
CA THR A 99 1.09 0.73 -6.94
C THR A 99 1.57 1.67 -8.04
N GLY A 100 2.65 2.41 -7.76
CA GLY A 100 3.37 3.18 -8.78
C GLY A 100 4.53 2.41 -9.41
N ASP A 101 4.77 1.19 -8.94
CA ASP A 101 5.88 0.35 -9.40
C ASP A 101 5.56 -0.29 -10.75
N GLN A 102 6.38 -0.01 -11.76
CA GLN A 102 6.19 -0.55 -13.10
C GLN A 102 6.38 -2.06 -13.16
N ASP A 103 7.27 -2.64 -12.35
CA ASP A 103 7.51 -4.08 -12.33
C ASP A 103 6.31 -4.85 -11.75
N LEU A 104 5.51 -4.20 -10.90
CA LEU A 104 4.22 -4.76 -10.44
C LEU A 104 3.09 -4.47 -11.44
N LEU A 105 3.04 -3.27 -12.03
CA LEU A 105 1.98 -2.87 -12.96
C LEU A 105 1.92 -3.76 -14.21
N VAL A 106 3.08 -4.22 -14.71
CA VAL A 106 3.12 -5.15 -15.88
C VAL A 106 2.51 -6.51 -15.61
N LEU A 107 2.26 -6.86 -14.34
CA LEU A 107 1.60 -8.12 -13.95
C LEU A 107 0.06 -8.01 -13.94
N ASN A 108 -0.51 -6.86 -14.35
CA ASN A 108 -1.95 -6.67 -14.41
C ASN A 108 -2.62 -7.47 -15.56
N PRO A 109 -3.66 -8.28 -15.31
CA PRO A 109 -4.17 -8.70 -14.00
C PRO A 109 -3.38 -9.89 -13.44
N PHE A 110 -3.26 -9.97 -12.12
CA PHE A 110 -2.59 -11.07 -11.42
C PHE A 110 -3.62 -11.93 -10.68
N HIS A 111 -3.87 -13.16 -11.15
CA HIS A 111 -4.87 -14.05 -10.53
C HIS A 111 -6.27 -13.41 -10.32
N GLY A 112 -6.69 -12.54 -11.26
CA GLY A 112 -7.96 -11.81 -11.17
C GLY A 112 -7.89 -10.49 -10.39
N ILE A 113 -6.77 -10.21 -9.72
CA ILE A 113 -6.49 -8.96 -9.01
C ILE A 113 -6.11 -7.90 -10.02
N ARG A 114 -6.79 -6.75 -10.00
CA ARG A 114 -6.43 -5.61 -10.84
C ARG A 114 -5.27 -4.85 -10.22
N ILE A 115 -4.15 -4.75 -10.92
CA ILE A 115 -3.01 -3.94 -10.48
C ILE A 115 -3.07 -2.61 -11.21
N LEU A 116 -3.25 -1.53 -10.44
CA LEU A 116 -3.54 -0.21 -11.00
C LEU A 116 -2.56 0.83 -10.46
N SER A 117 -2.25 1.82 -11.30
CA SER A 117 -1.60 3.03 -10.84
C SER A 117 -2.55 3.89 -10.00
N PRO A 118 -2.02 4.79 -9.15
CA PRO A 118 -2.85 5.72 -8.40
C PRO A 118 -3.80 6.54 -9.29
N ALA A 119 -3.34 6.95 -10.48
CA ALA A 119 -4.13 7.72 -11.42
C ALA A 119 -5.27 6.89 -12.03
N GLU A 120 -5.00 5.65 -12.43
CA GLU A 120 -6.03 4.74 -12.95
C GLU A 120 -7.09 4.41 -11.90
N PHE A 121 -6.67 4.17 -10.66
CA PHE A 121 -7.61 3.89 -9.57
C PHE A 121 -8.58 5.05 -9.32
N LEU A 122 -8.06 6.28 -9.25
CA LEU A 122 -8.92 7.47 -9.11
C LEU A 122 -9.83 7.65 -10.32
N PHE A 123 -9.31 7.48 -11.53
CA PHE A 123 -10.10 7.60 -12.75
C PHE A 123 -11.30 6.64 -12.78
N ILE A 124 -11.12 5.39 -12.33
CA ILE A 124 -12.18 4.37 -12.31
C ILE A 124 -13.26 4.65 -11.26
N LEU A 125 -12.92 5.33 -10.16
CA LEU A 125 -13.87 5.56 -9.05
C LEU A 125 -14.54 6.92 -9.09
N GLU A 126 -13.95 7.88 -9.79
CA GLU A 126 -14.49 9.23 -9.94
C GLU A 126 -15.32 9.40 -11.23
N ASN A 127 -15.43 8.36 -12.06
CA ASN A 127 -16.24 8.33 -13.29
C ASN A 127 -17.13 7.10 -13.36
#